data_AF-A0A1Y4UYN6-F1
#
_entry.id   AF-A0A1Y4UYN6-F1
#
_cell.length_a   1.000
_cell.length_b   1.000
_cell.length_c   1.000
_cell.angle_alpha   90.00
_cell.angle_beta   90.00
_cell.angle_gamma   90.00
#
_symmetry.space_group_name_H-M   'P 1'
#
loop_
_entity.id
_entity.type
_entity.pdbx_description
1 polymer ?
#
loop_
_entity_poly.entity_id
_entity_poly.type
_entity_poly.pdbx_seq_one_letter_code
_entity_poly.pdbx_strand_id
1 'polypeptide(L)'
;MSDLKKIVMRLISIMMIIIFCFSAQSVYATENFSDRITIVEGTVDDRYNVMLGNPLIESDILMNSGWKSVWDCVWFGNYPQTEIVQEGSKEEQALKKMNTYFRTEYESVSENEFNAIKNASYDINGDTVLNGVRYRRIDGGDTIYYSSGGLNHYDWNYRSTTYHYFKYEPIKWRILRCDEKEAFLMADVVLDTQRYYPNSEDITWETSTIRSWLNGYGSGSNKKGIDYSGNNFIDTAFTSEEQKAIKTMSVTNSDNTSYGTDGGINTNDKIYLLSESEAYGANKALTYGFVENRSKYDEGREADSSTYAYAMGVYRSTEDDNAGKCNWWLRSPGSNAKKAANIDDNGWGNNSGDNVHHNEDGVRPVLYLNYTTTNLFSKAGTVCSDGTVEEEIPGGNDETENTEQNAVNAISSNSGNKVINKKVDVENTLSASKEKNTLRKKGRLKKVSSPKKRTIKIKWKKIKGITGYQIYVSRKKDFSRKTIQRYLKKKKSSATLSFLKSKKIYYVKMRPYKKSGKNKIYGTWSKVKKVKIK
;
A
#
# COMPACT_ATOMS: atom_id res chain seq x y z
N MET A 1 -3.84 -80.75 -5.88
CA MET A 1 -4.52 -79.70 -6.68
C MET A 1 -5.05 -78.51 -5.84
N SER A 2 -4.77 -78.44 -4.53
CA SER A 2 -5.29 -77.38 -3.63
C SER A 2 -4.28 -76.28 -3.28
N ASP A 3 -2.98 -76.60 -3.22
CA ASP A 3 -1.95 -75.61 -2.83
C ASP A 3 -1.48 -74.72 -3.99
N LEU A 4 -1.52 -75.23 -5.23
CA LEU A 4 -1.20 -74.44 -6.41
C LEU A 4 -2.21 -73.30 -6.65
N LYS A 5 -3.50 -73.51 -6.34
CA LYS A 5 -4.53 -72.46 -6.42
C LYS A 5 -4.38 -71.38 -5.36
N LYS A 6 -3.92 -71.72 -4.14
CA LYS A 6 -3.64 -70.74 -3.07
C LYS A 6 -2.40 -69.89 -3.36
N ILE A 7 -1.38 -70.48 -3.98
CA ILE A 7 -0.18 -69.76 -4.43
C ILE A 7 -0.51 -68.82 -5.59
N VAL A 8 -1.32 -69.27 -6.56
CA VAL A 8 -1.76 -68.42 -7.69
C VAL A 8 -2.65 -67.27 -7.22
N MET A 9 -3.56 -67.47 -6.27
CA MET A 9 -4.36 -66.36 -5.71
C MET A 9 -3.53 -65.36 -4.87
N ARG A 10 -2.52 -65.81 -4.11
CA ARG A 10 -1.59 -64.90 -3.42
C ARG A 10 -0.73 -64.10 -4.38
N LEU A 11 -0.30 -64.69 -5.50
CA LEU A 11 0.46 -63.99 -6.56
C LEU A 11 -0.40 -62.95 -7.30
N ILE A 12 -1.68 -63.23 -7.56
CA ILE A 12 -2.61 -62.27 -8.19
C ILE A 12 -2.92 -61.09 -7.25
N SER A 13 -3.07 -61.35 -5.95
CA SER A 13 -3.31 -60.29 -4.96
C SER A 13 -2.09 -59.38 -4.73
N ILE A 14 -0.87 -59.92 -4.84
CA ILE A 14 0.39 -59.14 -4.79
C ILE A 14 0.59 -58.36 -6.10
N MET A 15 0.22 -58.92 -7.26
CA MET A 15 0.24 -58.20 -8.55
C MET A 15 -0.74 -57.00 -8.57
N MET A 16 -1.93 -57.11 -7.98
CA MET A 16 -2.88 -55.98 -7.92
C MET A 16 -2.43 -54.85 -6.98
N ILE A 17 -1.70 -55.15 -5.90
CA ILE A 17 -1.15 -54.15 -4.99
C ILE A 17 0.04 -53.40 -5.63
N ILE A 18 0.85 -54.08 -6.48
CA ILE A 18 1.95 -53.45 -7.23
C ILE A 18 1.42 -52.56 -8.36
N ILE A 19 0.31 -52.93 -9.01
CA ILE A 19 -0.33 -52.11 -10.08
C ILE A 19 -0.93 -50.81 -9.52
N PHE A 20 -1.46 -50.81 -8.29
CA PHE A 20 -1.96 -49.59 -7.63
C PHE A 20 -0.84 -48.67 -7.09
N CYS A 21 0.36 -49.19 -6.85
CA CYS A 21 1.51 -48.37 -6.43
C CYS A 21 2.31 -47.78 -7.60
N PHE A 22 2.17 -48.31 -8.83
CA PHE A 22 2.91 -47.81 -10.01
C PHE A 22 2.15 -46.79 -10.88
N SER A 23 0.87 -46.50 -10.63
CA SER A 23 0.16 -45.38 -11.28
C SER A 23 0.38 -44.02 -10.60
N ALA A 24 1.23 -43.95 -9.58
CA ALA A 24 1.51 -42.73 -8.82
C ALA A 24 3.01 -42.42 -8.67
N GLN A 25 3.84 -42.68 -9.70
CA GLN A 25 5.12 -41.98 -9.87
C GLN A 25 5.73 -42.19 -11.26
N SER A 26 6.15 -41.07 -11.87
CA SER A 26 7.04 -40.92 -13.04
C SER A 26 6.54 -41.37 -14.42
N VAL A 27 6.18 -40.37 -15.25
CA VAL A 27 6.54 -40.37 -16.67
C VAL A 27 7.30 -39.08 -16.95
N TYR A 28 8.62 -39.19 -17.03
CA TYR A 28 9.49 -38.22 -17.70
C TYR A 28 10.01 -38.88 -18.97
N ALA A 29 9.89 -38.14 -20.09
CA ALA A 29 10.69 -38.21 -21.32
C ALA A 29 10.44 -39.48 -22.19
N THR A 30 10.21 -39.44 -23.51
CA THR A 30 10.42 -38.45 -24.58
C THR A 30 9.56 -38.87 -25.78
N GLU A 31 8.80 -37.98 -26.42
CA GLU A 31 8.53 -38.05 -27.87
C GLU A 31 8.41 -36.64 -28.46
N ASN A 32 9.06 -36.45 -29.61
CA ASN A 32 9.01 -35.25 -30.43
C ASN A 32 7.60 -35.04 -30.98
N PHE A 33 7.02 -33.87 -30.73
CA PHE A 33 5.91 -33.35 -31.53
C PHE A 33 6.26 -31.91 -31.97
N SER A 34 7.10 -31.84 -33.00
CA SER A 34 6.93 -30.77 -33.99
C SER A 34 5.62 -31.07 -34.71
N ASP A 35 4.85 -30.03 -34.98
CA ASP A 35 3.65 -30.03 -35.85
C ASP A 35 2.34 -30.38 -35.14
N ARG A 36 1.74 -29.34 -34.53
CA ARG A 36 0.36 -28.87 -34.80
C ARG A 36 0.02 -27.72 -33.85
N ILE A 37 0.60 -26.55 -34.13
CA ILE A 37 0.03 -25.28 -33.65
C ILE A 37 -1.21 -25.05 -34.51
N THR A 38 -2.37 -25.41 -33.99
CA THR A 38 -3.62 -24.83 -34.48
C THR A 38 -3.77 -23.52 -33.73
N ILE A 39 -3.50 -22.42 -34.41
CA ILE A 39 -3.82 -21.07 -33.91
C ILE A 39 -5.34 -21.02 -33.89
N VAL A 40 -5.94 -21.23 -32.71
CA VAL A 40 -7.26 -20.70 -32.46
C VAL A 40 -7.04 -19.22 -32.17
N GLU A 41 -7.33 -18.38 -33.15
CA GLU A 41 -7.43 -16.93 -32.97
C GLU A 41 -8.61 -16.64 -32.04
N GLY A 42 -8.38 -16.85 -30.74
CA GLY A 42 -9.19 -16.26 -29.70
C GLY A 42 -8.82 -14.79 -29.63
N THR A 43 -9.74 -13.93 -30.03
CA THR A 43 -9.66 -12.48 -29.85
C THR A 43 -9.22 -12.17 -28.42
N VAL A 44 -7.98 -11.70 -28.27
CA VAL A 44 -7.48 -11.16 -27.00
C VAL A 44 -8.26 -9.88 -26.78
N ASP A 45 -9.17 -9.93 -25.83
CA ASP A 45 -9.85 -8.76 -25.28
C ASP A 45 -8.78 -7.92 -24.56
N ASP A 46 -8.32 -6.86 -25.22
CA ASP A 46 -7.29 -5.91 -24.79
C ASP A 46 -7.69 -5.04 -23.57
N ARG A 47 -8.58 -5.53 -22.70
CA ARG A 47 -8.91 -4.88 -21.43
C ARG A 47 -7.75 -5.05 -20.44
N TYR A 48 -6.87 -4.04 -20.40
CA TYR A 48 -6.01 -3.65 -19.27
C TYR A 48 -5.62 -4.79 -18.32
N ASN A 49 -4.66 -5.62 -18.73
CA ASN A 49 -4.06 -6.60 -17.82
C ASN A 49 -3.14 -5.87 -16.82
N VAL A 50 -3.73 -5.27 -15.79
CA VAL A 50 -3.04 -4.66 -14.64
C VAL A 50 -2.25 -5.78 -13.97
N MET A 51 -0.95 -5.88 -14.26
CA MET A 51 -0.08 -6.86 -13.60
C MET A 51 0.09 -6.43 -12.13
N LEU A 52 -0.84 -6.83 -11.27
CA LEU A 52 -0.78 -6.83 -9.82
C LEU A 52 -0.11 -8.13 -9.36
N GLY A 53 0.69 -8.06 -8.30
CA GLY A 53 1.44 -9.19 -7.77
C GLY A 53 1.10 -9.52 -6.32
N ASN A 54 1.20 -10.81 -6.00
CA ASN A 54 1.29 -11.27 -4.62
C ASN A 54 2.54 -10.67 -3.93
N PRO A 55 2.55 -10.57 -2.59
CA PRO A 55 3.69 -10.03 -1.85
C PRO A 55 5.01 -10.69 -2.25
N LEU A 56 6.05 -9.87 -2.44
CA LEU A 56 7.42 -10.34 -2.68
C LEU A 56 8.15 -10.40 -1.34
N ILE A 57 8.57 -11.60 -0.94
CA ILE A 57 9.18 -11.86 0.36
C ILE A 57 10.63 -12.31 0.18
N GLU A 58 11.58 -11.69 0.87
CA GLU A 58 12.98 -12.09 0.88
C GLU A 58 13.58 -12.03 2.29
N SER A 59 14.46 -12.97 2.64
CA SER A 59 15.16 -12.94 3.92
C SER A 59 16.01 -11.67 4.06
N ASP A 60 15.87 -10.96 5.18
CA ASP A 60 16.66 -9.78 5.51
C ASP A 60 16.94 -9.79 7.02
N ILE A 61 18.16 -10.18 7.36
CA ILE A 61 18.61 -10.30 8.76
C ILE A 61 18.73 -8.96 9.48
N LEU A 62 18.58 -7.84 8.76
CA LEU A 62 18.58 -6.50 9.36
C LEU A 62 17.19 -6.10 9.86
N MET A 63 16.15 -6.83 9.45
CA MET A 63 14.77 -6.62 9.91
C MET A 63 14.52 -7.46 11.17
N ASN A 64 13.72 -6.92 12.08
CA ASN A 64 13.32 -7.58 13.32
C ASN A 64 12.54 -8.88 13.04
N SER A 65 11.67 -8.85 12.02
CA SER A 65 10.98 -10.03 11.49
C SER A 65 11.95 -11.10 10.97
N GLY A 66 13.11 -10.68 10.47
CA GLY A 66 14.10 -11.50 9.76
C GLY A 66 13.83 -11.61 8.25
N TRP A 67 12.83 -10.89 7.73
CA TRP A 67 12.56 -10.81 6.30
C TRP A 67 11.94 -9.49 5.86
N LYS A 68 11.96 -9.26 4.56
CA LYS A 68 11.48 -8.05 3.92
C LYS A 68 10.35 -8.41 2.97
N SER A 69 9.23 -7.72 3.11
CA SER A 69 8.03 -7.91 2.31
C SER A 69 7.75 -6.66 1.49
N VAL A 70 7.45 -6.82 0.20
CA VAL A 70 7.02 -5.75 -0.71
C VAL A 70 5.63 -6.09 -1.20
N TRP A 71 4.67 -5.22 -0.92
CA TRP A 71 3.29 -5.31 -1.39
C TRP A 71 3.11 -4.38 -2.59
N ASP A 72 2.50 -4.89 -3.65
CA ASP A 72 1.86 -4.01 -4.64
C ASP A 72 0.66 -3.33 -3.99
N CYS A 73 0.35 -2.11 -4.42
CA CYS A 73 -0.72 -1.30 -3.86
C CYS A 73 -1.69 -0.79 -4.92
N VAL A 74 -2.92 -0.55 -4.49
CA VAL A 74 -3.99 0.06 -5.30
C VAL A 74 -4.69 1.19 -4.56
N TRP A 75 -5.23 2.13 -5.30
CA TRP A 75 -6.19 3.12 -4.84
C TRP A 75 -7.60 2.62 -5.12
N PHE A 76 -8.45 2.58 -4.09
CA PHE A 76 -9.84 2.13 -4.21
C PHE A 76 -10.67 2.69 -3.04
N GLY A 77 -11.84 3.28 -3.30
CA GLY A 77 -12.57 4.04 -2.29
C GLY A 77 -11.84 5.30 -1.81
N ASN A 78 -12.49 6.04 -0.92
CA ASN A 78 -12.04 7.35 -0.44
C ASN A 78 -12.49 7.61 1.01
N TYR A 79 -11.60 8.05 1.89
CA TYR A 79 -11.90 8.27 3.32
C TYR A 79 -11.25 9.56 3.84
N PRO A 80 -11.76 10.21 4.90
CA PRO A 80 -11.06 11.33 5.52
C PRO A 80 -9.68 10.91 6.02
N GLN A 81 -8.65 11.68 5.66
CA GLN A 81 -7.26 11.35 6.02
C GLN A 81 -6.46 12.58 6.44
N THR A 82 -6.30 13.56 5.54
CA THR A 82 -5.52 14.78 5.78
C THR A 82 -6.34 15.88 6.44
N GLU A 83 -5.80 16.54 7.47
CA GLU A 83 -6.45 17.71 8.08
C GLU A 83 -6.18 19.00 7.30
N ILE A 84 -7.21 19.83 7.14
CA ILE A 84 -7.14 21.15 6.52
C ILE A 84 -7.08 22.22 7.61
N VAL A 85 -6.09 23.09 7.53
CA VAL A 85 -5.88 24.20 8.46
C VAL A 85 -5.66 25.51 7.73
N GLN A 86 -6.04 26.61 8.37
CA GLN A 86 -5.73 27.95 7.89
C GLN A 86 -4.24 28.23 8.01
N GLU A 87 -3.64 28.80 6.96
CA GLU A 87 -2.24 29.23 6.98
C GLU A 87 -1.93 30.18 8.14
N GLY A 88 -0.91 29.86 8.94
CA GLY A 88 -0.48 30.66 10.08
C GLY A 88 -1.28 30.43 11.37
N SER A 89 -2.30 29.57 11.37
CA SER A 89 -3.12 29.31 12.55
C SER A 89 -2.35 28.56 13.66
N LYS A 90 -2.94 28.50 14.86
CA LYS A 90 -2.37 27.74 15.98
C LYS A 90 -2.42 26.23 15.72
N GLU A 91 -3.48 25.79 15.07
CA GLU A 91 -3.71 24.40 14.65
C GLU A 91 -2.63 23.96 13.65
N GLU A 92 -2.28 24.82 12.69
CA GLU A 92 -1.16 24.56 11.77
C GLU A 92 0.17 24.39 12.52
N GLN A 93 0.41 25.20 13.56
CA GLN A 93 1.62 25.08 14.38
C GLN A 93 1.63 23.79 15.21
N ALA A 94 0.49 23.39 15.77
CA ALA A 94 0.34 22.12 16.48
C ALA A 94 0.60 20.92 15.56
N LEU A 95 0.00 20.90 14.36
CA LEU A 95 0.24 19.87 13.35
C LEU A 95 1.67 19.87 12.83
N LYS A 96 2.31 21.03 12.65
CA LYS A 96 3.74 21.14 12.33
C LYS A 96 4.61 20.47 13.39
N LYS A 97 4.31 20.70 14.67
CA LYS A 97 5.02 20.09 15.79
C LYS A 97 4.82 18.57 15.78
N MET A 98 3.58 18.09 15.68
CA MET A 98 3.28 16.65 15.63
C MET A 98 3.94 15.98 14.42
N ASN A 99 3.88 16.60 13.24
CA ASN A 99 4.49 16.09 12.01
C ASN A 99 6.03 16.09 12.01
N THR A 100 6.66 16.79 12.95
CA THR A 100 8.12 16.77 13.11
C THR A 100 8.60 15.43 13.67
N TYR A 101 7.76 14.78 14.49
CA TYR A 101 8.08 13.54 15.17
C TYR A 101 7.45 12.33 14.47
N PHE A 102 6.22 12.48 13.99
CA PHE A 102 5.44 11.39 13.40
C PHE A 102 4.89 11.81 12.04
N ARG A 103 4.48 10.87 11.21
CA ARG A 103 3.78 11.22 9.96
C ARG A 103 2.39 11.75 10.33
N THR A 104 2.20 13.07 10.28
CA THR A 104 0.91 13.73 10.49
C THR A 104 0.64 14.62 9.29
N GLU A 105 -0.28 14.18 8.43
CA GLU A 105 -0.59 14.83 7.17
C GLU A 105 -1.59 15.97 7.39
N TYR A 106 -1.21 17.16 6.93
CA TYR A 106 -2.07 18.33 6.93
C TYR A 106 -1.81 19.17 5.67
N GLU A 107 -2.84 19.90 5.25
CA GLU A 107 -2.79 20.86 4.15
C GLU A 107 -3.14 22.25 4.69
N SER A 108 -2.24 23.20 4.44
CA SER A 108 -2.39 24.60 4.84
C SER A 108 -2.97 25.36 3.66
N VAL A 109 -4.15 25.95 3.86
CA VAL A 109 -4.90 26.67 2.82
C VAL A 109 -5.06 28.14 3.19
N SER A 110 -5.33 28.97 2.17
CA SER A 110 -5.57 30.40 2.38
C SER A 110 -6.78 30.63 3.30
N GLU A 111 -6.82 31.78 3.99
CA GLU A 111 -7.96 32.14 4.85
C GLU A 111 -9.31 32.10 4.10
N ASN A 112 -9.35 32.55 2.85
CA ASN A 112 -10.56 32.51 2.04
C ASN A 112 -11.04 31.08 1.76
N GLU A 113 -10.11 30.18 1.45
CA GLU A 113 -10.40 28.77 1.20
C GLU A 113 -10.82 28.05 2.49
N PHE A 114 -10.12 28.30 3.60
CA PHE A 114 -10.50 27.77 4.91
C PHE A 114 -11.90 28.23 5.32
N ASN A 115 -12.21 29.51 5.15
CA ASN A 115 -13.53 30.06 5.44
C ASN A 115 -14.63 29.48 4.53
N ALA A 116 -14.31 29.16 3.27
CA ALA A 116 -15.25 28.47 2.38
C ALA A 116 -15.56 27.06 2.87
N ILE A 117 -14.54 26.31 3.32
CA ILE A 117 -14.70 24.97 3.89
C ILE A 117 -15.48 25.03 5.21
N LYS A 118 -15.09 25.93 6.11
CA LYS A 118 -15.72 26.13 7.42
C LYS A 118 -17.20 26.49 7.33
N ASN A 119 -17.56 27.36 6.38
CA ASN A 119 -18.93 27.86 6.22
C ASN A 119 -19.76 27.07 5.20
N ALA A 120 -19.25 25.95 4.69
CA ALA A 120 -20.01 25.06 3.81
C ALA A 120 -21.23 24.46 4.53
N SER A 121 -22.20 23.97 3.75
CA SER A 121 -23.33 23.21 4.29
C SER A 121 -22.90 21.77 4.51
N TYR A 122 -22.94 21.31 5.76
CA TYR A 122 -22.61 19.95 6.16
C TYR A 122 -23.86 19.14 6.45
N ASP A 123 -23.84 17.86 6.09
CA ASP A 123 -24.90 16.92 6.41
C ASP A 123 -24.83 16.44 7.87
N ILE A 124 -25.72 15.50 8.22
CA ILE A 124 -25.81 14.94 9.57
C ILE A 124 -24.57 14.13 10.00
N ASN A 125 -23.79 13.63 9.03
CA ASN A 125 -22.54 12.90 9.26
C ASN A 125 -21.33 13.84 9.27
N GLY A 126 -21.56 15.16 9.20
CA GLY A 126 -20.50 16.15 9.16
C GLY A 126 -19.76 16.16 7.82
N ASP A 127 -20.37 15.69 6.74
CA ASP A 127 -19.77 15.68 5.41
C ASP A 127 -20.26 16.83 4.52
N THR A 128 -19.40 17.29 3.62
CA THR A 128 -19.74 18.24 2.56
C THR A 128 -18.91 17.99 1.31
N VAL A 129 -19.36 18.53 0.16
CA VAL A 129 -18.59 18.56 -1.09
C VAL A 129 -18.45 20.00 -1.55
N LEU A 130 -17.21 20.48 -1.68
CA LEU A 130 -16.89 21.80 -2.17
C LEU A 130 -15.95 21.66 -3.38
N ASN A 131 -16.35 22.21 -4.53
CA ASN A 131 -15.58 22.16 -5.78
C ASN A 131 -15.11 20.74 -6.17
N GLY A 132 -15.94 19.72 -5.91
CA GLY A 132 -15.63 18.32 -6.21
C GLY A 132 -14.70 17.64 -5.20
N VAL A 133 -14.28 18.32 -4.14
CA VAL A 133 -13.53 17.74 -3.02
C VAL A 133 -14.48 17.52 -1.85
N ARG A 134 -14.47 16.30 -1.30
CA ARG A 134 -15.27 15.96 -0.12
C ARG A 134 -14.48 16.28 1.15
N TYR A 135 -15.16 16.78 2.17
CA TYR A 135 -14.59 17.08 3.47
C TYR A 135 -15.49 16.53 4.57
N ARG A 136 -14.88 16.13 5.68
CA ARG A 136 -15.56 15.81 6.94
C ARG A 136 -15.16 16.80 8.01
N ARG A 137 -16.10 17.30 8.79
CA ARG A 137 -15.81 18.02 10.03
C ARG A 137 -16.06 17.14 11.24
N ILE A 138 -15.21 17.26 12.25
CA ILE A 138 -15.39 16.63 13.57
C ILE A 138 -14.97 17.59 14.68
N ASP A 139 -15.61 17.49 15.84
CA ASP A 139 -15.15 18.11 17.08
C ASP A 139 -14.79 17.06 18.14
N GLY A 140 -14.32 17.49 19.32
CA GLY A 140 -13.90 16.57 20.39
C GLY A 140 -15.04 15.76 21.03
N GLY A 141 -16.30 16.03 20.69
CA GLY A 141 -17.48 15.23 21.05
C GLY A 141 -17.76 14.09 20.06
N ASP A 142 -17.30 14.22 18.82
CA ASP A 142 -17.45 13.21 17.77
C ASP A 142 -16.43 12.05 17.91
N THR A 143 -15.36 12.24 18.69
CA THR A 143 -14.24 11.28 18.77
C THR A 143 -14.48 10.13 19.74
N ILE A 144 -13.77 9.02 19.52
CA ILE A 144 -13.79 7.87 20.43
C ILE A 144 -12.96 8.15 21.68
N TYR A 145 -11.84 8.84 21.50
CA TYR A 145 -11.01 9.36 22.57
C TYR A 145 -10.46 10.74 22.20
N TYR A 146 -10.31 11.58 23.21
CA TYR A 146 -9.74 12.92 23.06
C TYR A 146 -8.76 13.14 24.20
N SER A 147 -7.67 13.85 23.89
CA SER A 147 -6.65 14.25 24.85
C SER A 147 -6.12 15.63 24.47
N SER A 148 -5.20 16.19 25.25
CA SER A 148 -4.60 17.49 24.98
C SER A 148 -3.18 17.57 25.50
N GLY A 149 -2.31 18.27 24.77
CA GLY A 149 -0.92 18.51 25.14
C GLY A 149 0.05 17.31 25.01
N GLY A 150 -0.44 16.11 24.68
CA GLY A 150 0.36 14.92 24.41
C GLY A 150 0.83 14.81 22.96
N LEU A 151 1.95 14.13 22.72
CA LEU A 151 2.44 13.78 21.38
C LEU A 151 1.95 12.39 20.91
N ASN A 152 1.47 11.57 21.85
CA ASN A 152 0.90 10.25 21.60
C ASN A 152 -0.59 10.28 21.22
N HIS A 153 -1.24 11.44 21.37
CA HIS A 153 -2.66 11.65 21.05
C HIS A 153 -2.86 12.99 20.38
N TYR A 154 -3.90 13.07 19.55
CA TYR A 154 -4.25 14.32 18.89
C TYR A 154 -4.56 15.41 19.91
N ASP A 155 -4.00 16.60 19.69
CA ASP A 155 -4.12 17.72 20.61
C ASP A 155 -5.43 18.50 20.35
N TRP A 156 -6.50 18.08 21.02
CA TRP A 156 -7.81 18.72 20.94
C TRP A 156 -7.91 20.04 21.75
N ASN A 157 -6.81 20.50 22.36
CA ASN A 157 -6.74 21.74 23.15
C ASN A 157 -7.93 21.91 24.13
N TYR A 158 -8.07 20.96 25.05
CA TYR A 158 -9.08 20.88 26.12
C TYR A 158 -10.53 20.74 25.64
N ARG A 159 -10.76 19.86 24.65
CA ARG A 159 -12.09 19.41 24.23
C ARG A 159 -12.95 20.56 23.66
N SER A 160 -12.35 21.31 22.75
CA SER A 160 -13.02 22.40 22.04
C SER A 160 -14.22 21.88 21.23
N THR A 161 -15.31 22.66 21.21
CA THR A 161 -16.42 22.49 20.24
C THR A 161 -16.08 23.09 18.87
N THR A 162 -14.82 23.45 18.65
CA THR A 162 -14.34 23.93 17.36
C THR A 162 -14.18 22.74 16.44
N TYR A 163 -14.87 22.80 15.30
CA TYR A 163 -14.69 21.81 14.25
C TYR A 163 -13.30 21.87 13.62
N HIS A 164 -12.71 20.69 13.45
CA HIS A 164 -11.57 20.41 12.60
C HIS A 164 -12.05 19.78 11.29
N TYR A 165 -11.34 20.01 10.19
CA TYR A 165 -11.81 19.65 8.84
C TYR A 165 -10.83 18.70 8.17
N PHE A 166 -11.33 17.59 7.65
CA PHE A 166 -10.54 16.51 7.08
C PHE A 166 -10.93 16.30 5.64
N LYS A 167 -9.94 16.34 4.75
CA LYS A 167 -10.11 16.07 3.34
C LYS A 167 -10.18 14.58 3.09
N TYR A 168 -11.11 14.22 2.24
CA TYR A 168 -11.25 12.87 1.71
C TYR A 168 -10.15 12.60 0.68
N GLU A 169 -9.40 11.53 0.89
CA GLU A 169 -8.38 11.07 -0.02
C GLU A 169 -8.58 9.60 -0.40
N PRO A 170 -8.20 9.18 -1.62
CA PRO A 170 -8.24 7.79 -2.02
C PRO A 170 -7.55 6.88 -1.00
N ILE A 171 -8.15 5.73 -0.71
CA ILE A 171 -7.59 4.80 0.26
C ILE A 171 -6.52 3.96 -0.44
N LYS A 172 -5.31 3.92 0.12
CA LYS A 172 -4.24 3.02 -0.34
C LYS A 172 -4.43 1.65 0.29
N TRP A 173 -4.43 0.62 -0.54
CA TRP A 173 -4.55 -0.77 -0.11
C TRP A 173 -3.30 -1.56 -0.50
N ARG A 174 -2.75 -2.33 0.44
CA ARG A 174 -1.75 -3.38 0.19
C ARG A 174 -2.46 -4.62 -0.35
N ILE A 175 -1.90 -5.22 -1.40
CA ILE A 175 -2.35 -6.51 -1.93
C ILE A 175 -1.70 -7.62 -1.11
N LEU A 176 -2.48 -8.27 -0.25
CA LEU A 176 -2.02 -9.43 0.53
C LEU A 176 -2.04 -10.71 -0.29
N ARG A 177 -2.99 -10.83 -1.22
CA ARG A 177 -3.09 -11.93 -2.19
C ARG A 177 -3.76 -11.42 -3.47
N CYS A 178 -3.35 -11.89 -4.63
CA CYS A 178 -4.08 -11.71 -5.88
C CYS A 178 -4.00 -12.96 -6.77
N ASP A 179 -5.03 -13.17 -7.56
CA ASP A 179 -5.07 -14.18 -8.61
C ASP A 179 -5.48 -13.57 -9.96
N GLU A 180 -6.20 -14.27 -10.83
CA GLU A 180 -6.66 -13.68 -12.10
C GLU A 180 -7.94 -12.87 -11.93
N LYS A 181 -8.68 -13.06 -10.83
CA LYS A 181 -10.04 -12.54 -10.65
C LYS A 181 -10.20 -11.58 -9.49
N GLU A 182 -9.46 -11.80 -8.43
CA GLU A 182 -9.64 -11.09 -7.18
C GLU A 182 -8.33 -10.74 -6.48
N ALA A 183 -8.40 -9.68 -5.65
CA ALA A 183 -7.34 -9.29 -4.75
C ALA A 183 -7.88 -9.22 -3.32
N PHE A 184 -7.14 -9.81 -2.38
CA PHE A 184 -7.31 -9.60 -0.96
C PHE A 184 -6.50 -8.37 -0.55
N LEU A 185 -7.21 -7.35 -0.08
CA LEU A 185 -6.69 -6.02 0.18
C LEU A 185 -6.69 -5.73 1.67
N MET A 186 -5.69 -4.98 2.13
CA MET A 186 -5.58 -4.45 3.49
C MET A 186 -5.19 -2.98 3.45
N ALA A 187 -5.87 -2.13 4.22
CA ALA A 187 -5.55 -0.70 4.26
C ALA A 187 -4.08 -0.49 4.66
N ASP A 188 -3.37 0.40 3.94
CA ASP A 188 -1.95 0.66 4.17
C ASP A 188 -1.71 1.29 5.54
N VAL A 189 -2.63 2.14 5.99
CA VAL A 189 -2.63 2.81 7.29
C VAL A 189 -3.90 2.44 8.08
N VAL A 190 -3.88 2.69 9.38
CA VAL A 190 -5.12 2.75 10.19
C VAL A 190 -5.95 3.94 9.71
N LEU A 191 -7.20 3.69 9.34
CA LEU A 191 -8.07 4.70 8.71
C LEU A 191 -8.98 5.43 9.70
N ASP A 192 -9.32 4.79 10.82
CA ASP A 192 -10.23 5.32 11.84
C ASP A 192 -9.94 4.66 13.20
N THR A 193 -10.57 5.16 14.26
CA THR A 193 -10.57 4.59 15.61
C THR A 193 -11.99 4.20 15.96
N GLN A 194 -12.20 2.96 16.42
CA GLN A 194 -13.49 2.48 16.93
C GLN A 194 -13.26 1.53 18.10
N ARG A 195 -14.16 1.54 19.07
CA ARG A 195 -14.22 0.46 20.07
C ARG A 195 -14.67 -0.81 19.38
N TYR A 196 -14.07 -1.94 19.72
CA TYR A 196 -14.55 -3.24 19.26
C TYR A 196 -16.02 -3.45 19.68
N TYR A 197 -16.31 -3.12 20.94
CA TYR A 197 -17.65 -3.07 21.53
C TYR A 197 -17.70 -2.08 22.71
N PRO A 198 -18.75 -1.24 22.85
CA PRO A 198 -18.71 -0.10 23.77
C PRO A 198 -18.77 -0.44 25.27
N ASN A 199 -19.24 -1.63 25.67
CA ASN A 199 -19.31 -2.01 27.09
C ASN A 199 -18.26 -3.07 27.46
N SER A 200 -17.94 -3.18 28.74
CA SER A 200 -17.14 -4.27 29.30
C SER A 200 -17.97 -5.54 29.54
N GLU A 201 -18.25 -6.28 28.47
CA GLU A 201 -19.02 -7.52 28.52
C GLU A 201 -18.54 -8.53 27.48
N ASP A 202 -19.00 -9.77 27.60
CA ASP A 202 -18.64 -10.85 26.69
C ASP A 202 -19.22 -10.58 25.31
N ILE A 203 -18.35 -10.59 24.29
CA ILE A 203 -18.68 -10.29 22.91
C ILE A 203 -17.87 -11.17 21.95
N THR A 204 -18.43 -11.42 20.77
CA THR A 204 -17.78 -12.09 19.65
C THR A 204 -17.76 -11.17 18.42
N TRP A 205 -17.00 -11.51 17.39
CA TRP A 205 -16.99 -10.73 16.14
C TRP A 205 -18.38 -10.53 15.57
N GLU A 206 -19.17 -11.61 15.53
CA GLU A 206 -20.52 -11.67 14.96
C GLU A 206 -21.43 -10.56 15.50
N THR A 207 -21.38 -10.33 16.82
CA THR A 207 -22.31 -9.46 17.54
C THR A 207 -21.67 -8.11 17.93
N SER A 208 -20.43 -7.88 17.52
CA SER A 208 -19.68 -6.65 17.80
C SER A 208 -20.26 -5.43 17.06
N THR A 209 -20.12 -4.25 17.66
CA THR A 209 -20.54 -3.00 17.02
C THR A 209 -19.58 -2.61 15.91
N ILE A 210 -18.28 -2.90 16.04
CA ILE A 210 -17.29 -2.59 15.00
C ILE A 210 -17.58 -3.34 13.68
N ARG A 211 -18.04 -4.60 13.75
CA ARG A 211 -18.48 -5.35 12.56
C ARG A 211 -19.67 -4.67 11.87
N SER A 212 -20.66 -4.24 12.66
CA SER A 212 -21.84 -3.54 12.14
C SER A 212 -21.47 -2.19 11.54
N TRP A 213 -20.60 -1.43 12.19
CA TRP A 213 -20.07 -0.16 11.67
C TRP A 213 -19.22 -0.35 10.41
N LEU A 214 -18.46 -1.44 10.26
CA LEU A 214 -17.70 -1.69 9.04
C LEU A 214 -18.59 -1.95 7.81
N ASN A 215 -19.74 -2.59 8.02
CA ASN A 215 -20.58 -3.09 6.92
C ASN A 215 -21.96 -2.39 6.81
N GLY A 216 -22.25 -1.41 7.67
CA GLY A 216 -23.54 -0.70 7.67
C GLY A 216 -24.73 -1.56 8.12
N TYR A 217 -24.50 -2.50 9.03
CA TYR A 217 -25.58 -3.37 9.52
C TYR A 217 -26.48 -2.66 10.55
N GLY A 218 -27.77 -3.03 10.53
CA GLY A 218 -28.76 -2.46 11.43
C GLY A 218 -28.65 -2.91 12.88
N SER A 219 -29.50 -2.35 13.74
CA SER A 219 -29.51 -2.58 15.19
C SER A 219 -29.62 -4.06 15.60
N GLY A 220 -30.29 -4.90 14.81
CA GLY A 220 -30.41 -6.33 15.08
C GLY A 220 -29.12 -7.14 14.85
N SER A 221 -28.08 -6.56 14.27
CA SER A 221 -26.83 -7.25 13.95
C SER A 221 -25.73 -7.11 15.00
N ASN A 222 -25.95 -6.32 16.05
CA ASN A 222 -25.02 -6.20 17.17
C ASN A 222 -25.75 -6.26 18.50
N LYS A 223 -25.04 -6.73 19.52
CA LYS A 223 -25.58 -6.94 20.87
C LYS A 223 -26.05 -5.64 21.54
N LYS A 224 -25.48 -4.49 21.15
CA LYS A 224 -25.82 -3.18 21.73
C LYS A 224 -27.13 -2.62 21.19
N GLY A 225 -27.60 -3.11 20.04
CA GLY A 225 -28.79 -2.58 19.38
C GLY A 225 -28.56 -1.24 18.66
N ILE A 226 -27.32 -0.91 18.28
CA ILE A 226 -27.02 0.34 17.56
C ILE A 226 -27.24 0.15 16.07
N ASP A 227 -28.00 1.04 15.44
CA ASP A 227 -28.19 1.03 14.00
C ASP A 227 -27.04 1.76 13.28
N TYR A 228 -26.30 1.04 12.42
CA TYR A 228 -25.22 1.60 11.61
C TYR A 228 -25.62 1.76 10.13
N SER A 229 -26.88 1.60 9.74
CA SER A 229 -27.28 1.71 8.33
C SER A 229 -27.17 3.13 7.74
N GLY A 230 -27.01 4.17 8.58
CA GLY A 230 -26.91 5.57 8.16
C GLY A 230 -25.55 6.24 8.38
N ASN A 231 -24.68 5.65 9.20
CA ASN A 231 -23.33 6.16 9.47
C ASN A 231 -22.38 4.98 9.71
N ASN A 232 -21.63 4.61 8.68
CA ASN A 232 -20.78 3.43 8.66
C ASN A 232 -19.60 3.61 7.71
N PHE A 233 -18.64 2.69 7.79
CA PHE A 233 -17.44 2.72 6.97
C PHE A 233 -17.73 2.45 5.49
N ILE A 234 -18.50 1.41 5.15
CA ILE A 234 -18.66 0.99 3.74
C ILE A 234 -19.36 2.06 2.88
N ASP A 235 -20.38 2.73 3.41
CA ASP A 235 -21.11 3.80 2.71
C ASP A 235 -20.33 5.11 2.71
N THR A 236 -19.50 5.35 3.73
CA THR A 236 -18.60 6.50 3.73
C THR A 236 -17.51 6.33 2.68
N ALA A 237 -16.88 5.15 2.65
CA ALA A 237 -15.64 4.88 1.95
C ALA A 237 -15.83 4.54 0.47
N PHE A 238 -16.98 3.98 0.09
CA PHE A 238 -17.20 3.42 -1.25
C PHE A 238 -18.52 3.87 -1.85
N THR A 239 -18.47 4.27 -3.11
CA THR A 239 -19.65 4.48 -3.95
C THR A 239 -20.44 3.19 -4.12
N SER A 240 -21.72 3.28 -4.47
CA SER A 240 -22.55 2.09 -4.72
C SER A 240 -21.97 1.15 -5.78
N GLU A 241 -21.27 1.69 -6.79
CA GLU A 241 -20.54 0.93 -7.80
C GLU A 241 -19.33 0.19 -7.22
N GLU A 242 -18.53 0.87 -6.41
CA GLU A 242 -17.39 0.24 -5.71
C GLU A 242 -17.85 -0.83 -4.73
N GLN A 243 -18.94 -0.60 -4.00
CA GLN A 243 -19.52 -1.59 -3.09
C GLN A 243 -19.96 -2.88 -3.79
N LYS A 244 -20.38 -2.82 -5.06
CA LYS A 244 -20.70 -4.01 -5.88
C LYS A 244 -19.43 -4.80 -6.24
N ALA A 245 -18.28 -4.14 -6.31
CA ALA A 245 -16.98 -4.76 -6.58
C ALA A 245 -16.41 -5.50 -5.35
N ILE A 246 -16.85 -5.14 -4.14
CA ILE A 246 -16.42 -5.77 -2.90
C ILE A 246 -17.21 -7.06 -2.68
N LYS A 247 -16.49 -8.18 -2.65
CA LYS A 247 -17.08 -9.50 -2.45
C LYS A 247 -17.50 -9.72 -1.00
N THR A 248 -18.68 -10.29 -0.82
CA THR A 248 -19.07 -10.90 0.47
C THR A 248 -18.32 -12.21 0.65
N MET A 249 -17.65 -12.36 1.78
CA MET A 249 -16.85 -13.53 2.12
C MET A 249 -17.43 -14.26 3.32
N SER A 250 -17.40 -15.59 3.29
CA SER A 250 -17.60 -16.40 4.49
C SER A 250 -16.37 -16.28 5.39
N VAL A 251 -16.46 -15.46 6.43
CA VAL A 251 -15.39 -15.17 7.39
C VAL A 251 -15.43 -16.18 8.53
N THR A 252 -14.34 -16.95 8.67
CA THR A 252 -14.20 -17.96 9.73
C THR A 252 -13.74 -17.32 11.05
N ASN A 253 -14.54 -17.42 12.09
CA ASN A 253 -14.27 -16.89 13.43
C ASN A 253 -13.75 -17.99 14.36
N SER A 254 -12.50 -18.38 14.16
CA SER A 254 -11.84 -19.38 15.00
C SER A 254 -11.58 -18.86 16.40
N ASP A 255 -11.60 -19.77 17.36
CA ASP A 255 -11.22 -19.53 18.75
C ASP A 255 -9.80 -18.97 18.87
N ASN A 256 -9.55 -18.28 19.98
CA ASN A 256 -8.23 -17.76 20.30
C ASN A 256 -7.19 -18.89 20.33
N THR A 257 -6.06 -18.69 19.66
CA THR A 257 -5.06 -19.75 19.44
C THR A 257 -4.34 -20.23 20.71
N SER A 258 -4.32 -19.42 21.77
CA SER A 258 -3.63 -19.75 23.03
C SER A 258 -4.57 -19.96 24.21
N TYR A 259 -5.68 -19.23 24.26
CA TYR A 259 -6.61 -19.25 25.39
C TYR A 259 -7.87 -20.06 25.12
N GLY A 260 -8.16 -20.42 23.87
CA GLY A 260 -9.37 -21.16 23.50
C GLY A 260 -10.68 -20.37 23.74
N THR A 261 -10.61 -19.05 23.88
CA THR A 261 -11.78 -18.19 23.92
C THR A 261 -12.59 -18.36 22.64
N ASP A 262 -13.88 -18.63 22.77
CA ASP A 262 -14.79 -18.85 21.63
C ASP A 262 -14.78 -17.66 20.66
N GLY A 263 -14.49 -17.95 19.39
CA GLY A 263 -14.51 -16.96 18.31
C GLY A 263 -15.93 -16.53 17.90
N GLY A 264 -16.93 -17.32 18.27
CA GLY A 264 -18.31 -17.15 17.87
C GLY A 264 -18.60 -17.68 16.47
N ILE A 265 -19.81 -17.42 15.98
CA ILE A 265 -20.29 -18.02 14.74
C ILE A 265 -19.58 -17.37 13.54
N ASN A 266 -19.31 -18.16 12.51
CA ASN A 266 -18.80 -17.66 11.23
C ASN A 266 -19.80 -16.68 10.60
N THR A 267 -19.26 -15.68 9.91
CA THR A 267 -20.06 -14.55 9.40
C THR A 267 -19.93 -14.42 7.88
N ASN A 268 -20.82 -13.64 7.27
CA ASN A 268 -20.69 -13.24 5.87
C ASN A 268 -20.52 -11.74 5.81
N ASP A 269 -19.31 -11.29 5.49
CA ASP A 269 -18.95 -9.86 5.55
C ASP A 269 -18.25 -9.41 4.27
N LYS A 270 -18.47 -8.15 3.88
CA LYS A 270 -17.73 -7.52 2.77
C LYS A 270 -16.41 -6.94 3.25
N ILE A 271 -16.45 -6.30 4.42
CA ILE A 271 -15.31 -5.65 5.06
C ILE A 271 -15.17 -6.21 6.47
N TYR A 272 -13.96 -6.59 6.85
CA TYR A 272 -13.69 -7.17 8.16
C TYR A 272 -12.25 -6.86 8.60
N LEU A 273 -11.82 -7.41 9.74
CA LEU A 273 -10.44 -7.29 10.25
C LEU A 273 -9.72 -8.64 10.13
N LEU A 274 -8.39 -8.63 10.03
CA LEU A 274 -7.62 -9.89 10.05
C LEU A 274 -7.89 -10.68 11.35
N SER A 275 -7.87 -12.00 11.29
CA SER A 275 -7.73 -12.85 12.49
C SER A 275 -6.28 -12.97 12.94
N GLU A 276 -6.06 -13.56 14.11
CA GLU A 276 -4.75 -14.08 14.54
C GLU A 276 -4.07 -14.83 13.40
N SER A 277 -4.67 -15.89 12.88
CA SER A 277 -4.05 -16.73 11.84
C SER A 277 -3.63 -15.99 10.56
N GLU A 278 -4.30 -14.88 10.25
CA GLU A 278 -4.05 -14.08 9.06
C GLU A 278 -2.99 -13.00 9.31
N ALA A 279 -2.89 -12.48 10.53
CA ALA A 279 -1.85 -11.55 10.95
C ALA A 279 -0.55 -12.26 11.38
N TYR A 280 -0.68 -13.40 12.08
CA TYR A 280 0.37 -14.28 12.56
C TYR A 280 -0.14 -15.73 12.62
N GLY A 281 0.43 -16.61 11.80
CA GLY A 281 0.06 -18.02 11.78
C GLY A 281 0.75 -18.77 10.67
N ALA A 282 1.03 -20.06 10.91
CA ALA A 282 1.63 -20.91 9.90
C ALA A 282 0.72 -20.94 8.66
N ASN A 283 1.29 -20.62 7.49
CA ASN A 283 0.66 -20.50 6.17
C ASN A 283 0.12 -19.10 5.79
N LYS A 284 -1.03 -18.67 6.32
CA LYS A 284 -1.72 -17.47 5.80
C LYS A 284 -0.88 -16.19 5.97
N ALA A 285 -0.44 -15.92 7.20
CA ALA A 285 0.39 -14.75 7.50
C ALA A 285 1.64 -14.70 6.61
N LEU A 286 2.34 -15.84 6.45
CA LEU A 286 3.52 -15.95 5.59
C LEU A 286 3.20 -15.57 4.14
N THR A 287 2.08 -16.04 3.59
CA THR A 287 1.68 -15.68 2.21
C THR A 287 1.30 -14.21 2.05
N TYR A 288 0.82 -13.59 3.12
CA TYR A 288 0.46 -12.16 3.15
C TYR A 288 1.64 -11.25 3.43
N GLY A 289 2.83 -11.80 3.67
CA GLY A 289 4.05 -11.03 3.92
C GLY A 289 4.34 -10.76 5.40
N PHE A 290 3.66 -11.43 6.33
CA PHE A 290 3.88 -11.33 7.78
C PHE A 290 4.54 -12.59 8.32
N VAL A 291 5.38 -12.47 9.35
CA VAL A 291 5.98 -13.65 9.97
C VAL A 291 4.94 -14.45 10.76
N GLU A 292 5.10 -15.77 10.78
CA GLU A 292 4.18 -16.65 11.51
C GLU A 292 4.20 -16.45 13.02
N ASN A 293 5.36 -16.05 13.57
CA ASN A 293 5.55 -15.96 15.00
C ASN A 293 5.03 -14.62 15.52
N ARG A 294 3.91 -14.66 16.23
CA ARG A 294 3.29 -13.49 16.85
C ARG A 294 4.26 -12.68 17.73
N SER A 295 5.16 -13.37 18.42
CA SER A 295 6.14 -12.83 19.38
C SER A 295 7.43 -12.32 18.72
N LYS A 296 7.43 -12.15 17.40
CA LYS A 296 8.44 -11.35 16.73
C LYS A 296 7.89 -9.96 16.47
N TYR A 297 8.70 -8.94 16.68
CA TYR A 297 8.44 -7.62 16.11
C TYR A 297 8.54 -7.75 14.58
N ASP A 298 7.54 -7.24 13.89
CA ASP A 298 7.39 -7.41 12.45
C ASP A 298 6.93 -6.12 11.82
N GLU A 299 7.86 -5.50 11.12
CA GLU A 299 7.67 -4.20 10.48
C GLU A 299 6.60 -4.24 9.37
N GLY A 300 6.25 -5.45 8.89
CA GLY A 300 5.11 -5.64 8.00
C GLY A 300 3.76 -5.43 8.68
N ARG A 301 3.67 -5.79 9.97
CA ARG A 301 2.46 -5.67 10.80
C ARG A 301 2.28 -4.28 11.40
N GLU A 302 3.36 -3.50 11.54
CA GLU A 302 3.29 -2.10 11.95
C GLU A 302 2.37 -1.28 11.03
N ALA A 303 1.72 -0.26 11.63
CA ALA A 303 0.82 0.65 10.92
C ALA A 303 1.03 2.08 11.41
N ASP A 304 1.22 3.01 10.47
CA ASP A 304 0.93 4.42 10.74
C ASP A 304 -0.60 4.61 10.75
N SER A 305 -1.06 5.72 11.33
CA SER A 305 -2.45 6.18 11.23
C SER A 305 -2.59 7.31 10.21
N SER A 306 -3.80 7.46 9.66
CA SER A 306 -4.21 8.72 9.04
C SER A 306 -4.31 9.83 10.10
N THR A 307 -4.21 11.10 9.71
CA THR A 307 -4.43 12.21 10.66
C THR A 307 -5.86 12.18 11.21
N TYR A 308 -6.83 11.76 10.40
CA TYR A 308 -8.19 11.55 10.86
C TYR A 308 -8.30 10.49 11.95
N ALA A 309 -7.72 9.29 11.78
CA ALA A 309 -7.73 8.26 12.83
C ALA A 309 -7.03 8.74 14.12
N TYR A 310 -5.96 9.53 13.96
CA TYR A 310 -5.30 10.18 15.07
C TYR A 310 -6.22 11.15 15.82
N ALA A 311 -6.95 12.00 15.09
CA ALA A 311 -7.96 12.88 15.65
C ALA A 311 -9.11 12.11 16.33
N MET A 312 -9.56 11.00 15.74
CA MET A 312 -10.62 10.13 16.28
C MET A 312 -10.22 9.41 17.58
N GLY A 313 -8.91 9.31 17.85
CA GLY A 313 -8.40 8.94 19.17
C GLY A 313 -7.33 7.85 19.19
N VAL A 314 -6.78 7.42 18.05
CA VAL A 314 -5.78 6.34 18.06
C VAL A 314 -4.54 6.77 18.85
N TYR A 315 -4.03 5.89 19.71
CA TYR A 315 -2.73 6.09 20.33
C TYR A 315 -1.62 5.93 19.29
N ARG A 316 -0.60 6.79 19.36
CA ARG A 316 0.63 6.66 18.58
C ARG A 316 1.84 6.56 19.49
N SER A 317 2.70 5.60 19.19
CA SER A 317 3.94 5.41 19.92
C SER A 317 4.86 6.62 19.77
N THR A 318 5.46 7.04 20.88
CA THR A 318 6.51 8.08 20.89
C THR A 318 7.91 7.50 21.06
N GLU A 319 8.02 6.17 21.11
CA GLU A 319 9.28 5.45 21.19
C GLU A 319 10.04 5.52 19.86
N ASP A 320 11.38 5.62 19.89
CA ASP A 320 12.18 5.95 18.71
C ASP A 320 12.08 4.91 17.57
N ASP A 321 11.92 3.62 17.90
CA ASP A 321 11.97 2.51 16.92
C ASP A 321 10.63 2.31 16.17
N ASN A 322 9.52 2.69 16.78
CA ASN A 322 8.13 2.55 16.34
C ASN A 322 7.38 3.90 16.39
N ALA A 323 8.12 5.01 16.31
CA ALA A 323 7.58 6.37 16.37
C ALA A 323 6.45 6.58 15.37
N GLY A 324 5.28 6.96 15.87
CA GLY A 324 4.09 7.23 15.08
C GLY A 324 3.30 5.99 14.68
N LYS A 325 3.73 4.79 15.05
CA LYS A 325 2.97 3.55 14.87
C LYS A 325 1.87 3.42 15.92
N CYS A 326 0.84 2.65 15.60
CA CYS A 326 -0.34 2.51 16.43
C CYS A 326 -0.78 1.05 16.53
N ASN A 327 -1.52 0.75 17.59
CA ASN A 327 -2.19 -0.53 17.75
C ASN A 327 -3.39 -0.62 16.81
N TRP A 328 -3.73 -1.84 16.36
CA TRP A 328 -4.91 -2.06 15.56
C TRP A 328 -5.57 -3.41 15.85
N TRP A 329 -6.91 -3.41 15.82
CA TRP A 329 -7.74 -4.55 16.17
C TRP A 329 -7.59 -5.73 15.20
N LEU A 330 -7.63 -6.94 15.76
CA LEU A 330 -7.96 -8.17 15.04
C LEU A 330 -9.40 -8.56 15.38
N ARG A 331 -10.07 -9.29 14.48
CA ARG A 331 -11.42 -9.80 14.78
C ARG A 331 -11.43 -10.96 15.78
N SER A 332 -10.29 -11.64 15.96
CA SER A 332 -10.17 -12.77 16.88
C SER A 332 -10.37 -12.34 18.34
N PRO A 333 -10.98 -13.20 19.18
CA PRO A 333 -11.11 -12.91 20.60
C PRO A 333 -9.74 -12.90 21.28
N GLY A 334 -9.64 -12.22 22.42
CA GLY A 334 -8.46 -12.23 23.28
C GLY A 334 -8.46 -13.39 24.27
N SER A 335 -7.79 -13.19 25.40
CA SER A 335 -7.69 -14.15 26.51
C SER A 335 -9.01 -14.49 27.21
N ASN A 336 -10.05 -13.69 27.00
CA ASN A 336 -11.43 -13.96 27.39
C ASN A 336 -12.37 -13.13 26.50
N ALA A 337 -13.68 -13.38 26.59
CA ALA A 337 -14.68 -12.77 25.71
C ALA A 337 -14.88 -11.25 25.91
N LYS A 338 -14.27 -10.63 26.94
CA LYS A 338 -14.26 -9.17 27.13
C LYS A 338 -13.06 -8.50 26.48
N LYS A 339 -12.23 -9.28 25.78
CA LYS A 339 -11.02 -8.83 25.12
C LYS A 339 -11.01 -9.26 23.66
N ALA A 340 -10.42 -8.44 22.80
CA ALA A 340 -10.15 -8.77 21.40
C ALA A 340 -8.65 -8.73 21.15
N ALA A 341 -8.14 -9.66 20.35
CA ALA A 341 -6.74 -9.66 19.96
C ALA A 341 -6.42 -8.42 19.11
N ASN A 342 -5.17 -7.98 19.15
CA ASN A 342 -4.70 -6.81 18.40
C ASN A 342 -3.25 -7.02 17.95
N ILE A 343 -2.79 -6.13 17.09
CA ILE A 343 -1.37 -5.94 16.80
C ILE A 343 -0.91 -4.68 17.51
N ASP A 344 0.21 -4.77 18.21
CA ASP A 344 0.81 -3.63 18.92
C ASP A 344 1.61 -2.75 17.94
N ASP A 345 1.91 -1.52 18.36
CA ASP A 345 2.62 -0.50 17.58
C ASP A 345 3.99 -0.94 17.00
N ASN A 346 4.64 -1.94 17.57
CA ASN A 346 5.91 -2.54 17.11
C ASN A 346 5.72 -3.82 16.27
N GLY A 347 4.48 -4.09 15.85
CA GLY A 347 4.11 -5.26 15.05
C GLY A 347 4.00 -6.57 15.84
N TRP A 348 4.09 -6.54 17.17
CA TRP A 348 3.87 -7.72 18.02
C TRP A 348 2.40 -8.18 17.97
N GLY A 349 2.18 -9.49 17.94
CA GLY A 349 0.85 -10.08 17.98
C GLY A 349 0.38 -10.33 19.41
N ASN A 350 -0.51 -9.46 19.90
CA ASN A 350 -1.10 -9.55 21.22
C ASN A 350 -2.38 -10.40 21.18
N ASN A 351 -2.25 -11.69 21.44
CA ASN A 351 -3.37 -12.62 21.53
C ASN A 351 -4.02 -12.67 22.92
N SER A 352 -3.42 -12.04 23.95
CA SER A 352 -4.14 -11.78 25.20
C SER A 352 -5.22 -10.73 24.99
N GLY A 353 -4.95 -9.79 24.09
CA GLY A 353 -5.89 -8.78 23.63
C GLY A 353 -6.13 -7.66 24.62
N ASP A 354 -6.65 -6.58 24.06
CA ASP A 354 -7.13 -5.41 24.78
C ASP A 354 -8.62 -5.52 25.07
N ASN A 355 -9.09 -4.77 26.07
CA ASN A 355 -10.50 -4.79 26.43
C ASN A 355 -11.34 -4.31 25.25
N VAL A 356 -12.48 -4.94 24.99
CA VAL A 356 -13.29 -4.62 23.79
C VAL A 356 -13.81 -3.17 23.77
N HIS A 357 -13.89 -2.53 24.93
CA HIS A 357 -14.28 -1.13 25.10
C HIS A 357 -13.09 -0.15 25.12
N HIS A 358 -11.87 -0.65 24.90
CA HIS A 358 -10.69 0.19 24.74
C HIS A 358 -10.88 1.13 23.54
N ASN A 359 -10.40 2.34 23.70
CA ASN A 359 -10.78 3.52 22.92
C ASN A 359 -9.64 4.10 22.09
N GLU A 360 -8.46 3.48 22.15
CA GLU A 360 -7.22 3.99 21.55
C GLU A 360 -6.70 3.08 20.42
N ASP A 361 -7.38 1.96 20.12
CA ASP A 361 -7.01 1.03 19.06
C ASP A 361 -7.61 1.39 17.70
N GLY A 362 -6.77 1.26 16.68
CA GLY A 362 -7.10 1.59 15.30
C GLY A 362 -7.91 0.52 14.56
N VAL A 363 -8.66 0.97 13.55
CA VAL A 363 -9.31 0.12 12.56
C VAL A 363 -8.45 0.05 11.29
N ARG A 364 -7.96 -1.15 10.97
CA ARG A 364 -7.25 -1.45 9.73
C ARG A 364 -8.03 -2.49 8.90
N PRO A 365 -8.98 -2.04 8.06
CA PRO A 365 -9.90 -2.95 7.38
C PRO A 365 -9.23 -3.76 6.28
N VAL A 366 -9.83 -4.91 5.99
CA VAL A 366 -9.52 -5.77 4.86
C VAL A 366 -10.76 -6.08 4.03
N LEU A 367 -10.59 -6.33 2.74
CA LEU A 367 -11.67 -6.66 1.82
C LEU A 367 -11.19 -7.48 0.62
N TYR A 368 -12.12 -8.15 -0.06
CA TYR A 368 -11.86 -8.83 -1.33
C TYR A 368 -12.42 -8.01 -2.49
N LEU A 369 -11.53 -7.52 -3.35
CA LEU A 369 -11.90 -6.77 -4.55
C LEU A 369 -12.02 -7.73 -5.75
N ASN A 370 -13.18 -7.73 -6.41
CA ASN A 370 -13.34 -8.31 -7.74
C ASN A 370 -13.00 -7.27 -8.81
N TYR A 371 -11.85 -7.44 -9.48
CA TYR A 371 -11.39 -6.52 -10.52
C TYR A 371 -11.64 -7.00 -11.95
N THR A 372 -12.23 -8.19 -12.16
CA THR A 372 -12.58 -8.66 -13.52
C THR A 372 -13.72 -7.88 -14.17
N THR A 373 -14.44 -7.11 -13.37
CA THR A 373 -15.67 -6.44 -13.76
C THR A 373 -15.58 -4.92 -13.63
N THR A 374 -14.43 -4.38 -13.21
CA THR A 374 -14.35 -2.98 -12.77
C THR A 374 -13.04 -2.29 -13.17
N ASN A 375 -13.16 -1.04 -13.63
CA ASN A 375 -12.04 -0.08 -13.73
C ASN A 375 -12.05 0.88 -12.52
N LEU A 376 -12.58 0.41 -11.37
CA LEU A 376 -12.88 1.25 -10.21
C LEU A 376 -11.69 1.44 -9.28
N PHE A 377 -10.56 0.81 -9.57
CA PHE A 377 -9.31 0.97 -8.83
C PHE A 377 -8.19 1.40 -9.78
N SER A 378 -7.13 1.99 -9.21
CA SER A 378 -5.91 2.31 -9.95
C SER A 378 -4.68 1.82 -9.18
N LYS A 379 -3.54 1.67 -9.86
CA LYS A 379 -2.29 1.31 -9.19
C LYS A 379 -1.84 2.44 -8.26
N ALA A 380 -1.30 2.06 -7.10
CA ALA A 380 -0.75 2.99 -6.11
C ALA A 380 0.75 2.79 -5.88
N GLY A 381 1.42 1.98 -6.73
CA GLY A 381 2.82 1.62 -6.60
C GLY A 381 3.04 0.48 -5.61
N THR A 382 4.02 0.60 -4.72
CA THR A 382 4.40 -0.46 -3.76
C THR A 382 4.70 0.09 -2.37
N VAL A 383 4.38 -0.68 -1.34
CA VAL A 383 4.81 -0.44 0.05
C VAL A 383 5.70 -1.58 0.49
N CYS A 384 6.74 -1.25 1.26
CA CYS A 384 7.68 -2.24 1.77
C CYS A 384 7.77 -2.19 3.30
N SER A 385 7.98 -3.34 3.94
CA SER A 385 8.11 -3.46 5.40
C SER A 385 9.26 -2.64 5.97
N ASP A 386 10.30 -2.31 5.18
CA ASP A 386 11.39 -1.42 5.63
C ASP A 386 11.04 0.08 5.55
N GLY A 387 9.76 0.40 5.33
CA GLY A 387 9.24 1.76 5.19
C GLY A 387 9.50 2.40 3.82
N THR A 388 10.14 1.70 2.87
CA THR A 388 10.30 2.24 1.51
C THR A 388 9.01 2.15 0.71
N VAL A 389 8.65 3.25 0.05
CA VAL A 389 7.46 3.33 -0.82
C VAL A 389 7.85 3.78 -2.23
N GLU A 390 7.18 3.19 -3.23
CA GLU A 390 7.12 3.72 -4.59
C GLU A 390 5.67 4.09 -4.84
N GLU A 391 5.40 5.32 -5.28
CA GLU A 391 4.04 5.86 -5.32
C GLU A 391 3.63 6.16 -6.76
N GLU A 392 2.42 5.74 -7.11
CA GLU A 392 1.73 6.10 -8.34
C GLU A 392 0.49 6.93 -7.96
N ILE A 393 0.27 8.07 -8.62
CA ILE A 393 -0.81 9.01 -8.26
C ILE A 393 -2.15 8.46 -8.82
N PRO A 394 -3.24 8.52 -8.04
CA PRO A 394 -4.57 8.11 -8.51
C PRO A 394 -4.96 8.82 -9.81
N GLY A 395 -5.51 8.09 -10.78
CA GLY A 395 -6.00 8.68 -12.05
C GLY A 395 -4.93 8.96 -13.11
N GLY A 396 -3.70 8.48 -12.93
CA GLY A 396 -2.67 8.50 -13.97
C GLY A 396 -2.94 7.48 -15.08
N ASN A 397 -3.93 7.74 -15.93
CA ASN A 397 -3.97 7.16 -17.26
C ASN A 397 -2.91 7.89 -18.11
N ASP A 398 -2.07 7.12 -18.79
CA ASP A 398 -1.20 7.59 -19.88
C ASP A 398 -2.08 8.11 -21.04
N GLU A 399 -2.65 9.31 -20.89
CA GLU A 399 -3.14 10.13 -21.99
C GLU A 399 -2.17 11.29 -22.23
N THR A 400 -0.91 10.96 -22.55
CA THR A 400 -0.03 11.87 -23.29
C THR A 400 0.81 11.10 -24.31
N GLU A 401 0.17 10.25 -25.12
CA GLU A 401 0.69 9.83 -26.42
C GLU A 401 -0.48 9.75 -27.42
N ASN A 402 -0.99 10.90 -27.87
CA ASN A 402 -1.54 11.12 -29.21
C ASN A 402 -2.16 12.52 -29.37
N THR A 403 -1.31 13.55 -29.49
CA THR A 403 -1.75 14.83 -30.09
C THR A 403 -0.71 15.46 -31.02
N GLU A 404 0.34 14.73 -31.42
CA GLU A 404 1.31 15.21 -32.42
C GLU A 404 1.22 14.50 -33.79
N GLN A 405 0.23 13.62 -34.02
CA GLN A 405 0.11 12.89 -35.30
C GLN A 405 -1.15 13.20 -36.12
N ASN A 406 -1.89 14.28 -35.82
CA ASN A 406 -3.00 14.75 -36.68
C ASN A 406 -2.92 16.25 -37.08
N ALA A 407 -1.77 16.90 -36.87
CA ALA A 407 -1.50 18.24 -37.40
C ALA A 407 -0.66 18.26 -38.70
N VAL A 408 -0.45 17.10 -39.34
CA VAL A 408 0.44 16.98 -40.53
C VAL A 408 -0.32 16.80 -41.85
N ASN A 409 -1.64 16.63 -41.85
CA ASN A 409 -2.44 16.47 -43.09
C ASN A 409 -3.60 17.47 -43.25
N ALA A 410 -3.41 18.70 -42.80
CA ALA A 410 -4.21 19.83 -43.24
C ALA A 410 -3.38 21.11 -43.14
N ILE A 411 -2.69 21.46 -44.23
CA ILE A 411 -2.48 22.81 -44.77
C ILE A 411 -1.59 22.61 -46.01
N SER A 412 -2.26 22.32 -47.12
CA SER A 412 -1.75 22.57 -48.47
C SER A 412 -2.88 23.21 -49.24
N SER A 413 -2.91 24.54 -49.27
CA SER A 413 -3.24 25.35 -50.45
C SER A 413 -3.43 26.83 -50.09
N ASN A 414 -2.84 27.68 -50.94
CA ASN A 414 -3.00 29.12 -51.14
C ASN A 414 -2.24 30.04 -50.15
N SER A 415 -1.05 30.55 -50.49
CA SER A 415 -0.67 31.50 -51.57
C SER A 415 -1.22 32.91 -51.36
N GLY A 416 -0.31 33.88 -51.13
CA GLY A 416 -0.61 35.31 -51.09
C GLY A 416 0.46 36.18 -50.40
N ASN A 417 1.55 36.47 -51.13
CA ASN A 417 2.63 37.40 -50.78
C ASN A 417 2.18 38.82 -50.35
N LYS A 418 2.85 39.43 -49.35
CA LYS A 418 3.71 40.62 -49.57
C LYS A 418 4.61 40.98 -48.37
N VAL A 419 5.90 41.03 -48.67
CA VAL A 419 7.05 41.42 -47.83
C VAL A 419 7.19 42.94 -47.80
N ILE A 420 7.48 43.53 -46.62
CA ILE A 420 8.44 44.66 -46.50
C ILE A 420 9.28 44.50 -45.22
N ASN A 421 10.58 44.32 -45.42
CA ASN A 421 11.64 44.29 -44.42
C ASN A 421 11.94 45.68 -43.86
N LYS A 422 12.10 45.80 -42.54
CA LYS A 422 13.08 46.71 -41.93
C LYS A 422 13.76 46.02 -40.74
N LYS A 423 15.00 45.61 -40.98
CA LYS A 423 16.00 45.17 -39.98
C LYS A 423 16.24 46.29 -38.97
N VAL A 424 15.97 46.04 -37.69
CA VAL A 424 16.75 46.54 -36.54
C VAL A 424 16.72 45.45 -35.46
N ASP A 425 17.87 45.27 -34.83
CA ASP A 425 18.30 44.16 -33.98
C ASP A 425 17.36 43.80 -32.81
N VAL A 426 16.80 42.58 -32.85
CA VAL A 426 16.27 41.89 -31.66
C VAL A 426 16.62 40.40 -31.77
N GLU A 427 17.90 40.07 -31.62
CA GLU A 427 18.34 38.67 -31.55
C GLU A 427 19.18 38.36 -30.29
N ASN A 428 19.06 39.17 -29.24
CA ASN A 428 19.83 38.94 -28.01
C ASN A 428 19.02 38.94 -26.70
N THR A 429 17.70 38.69 -26.73
CA THR A 429 16.88 38.71 -25.50
C THR A 429 15.89 37.54 -25.32
N LEU A 430 16.03 36.45 -26.09
CA LEU A 430 15.20 35.24 -25.91
C LEU A 430 15.98 33.92 -25.78
N SER A 431 17.32 33.96 -25.74
CA SER A 431 18.18 32.80 -25.50
C SER A 431 18.72 32.68 -24.05
N ALA A 432 18.32 33.58 -23.14
CA ALA A 432 18.89 33.65 -21.78
C ALA A 432 17.97 33.19 -20.63
N SER A 433 16.71 32.76 -20.85
CA SER A 433 15.78 32.41 -19.76
C SER A 433 15.38 30.93 -19.64
N LYS A 434 15.90 30.03 -20.49
CA LYS A 434 15.68 28.56 -20.37
C LYS A 434 16.86 27.75 -19.77
N GLU A 435 17.88 28.41 -19.22
CA GLU A 435 19.13 27.73 -18.83
C GLU A 435 19.48 27.71 -17.32
N LYS A 436 18.51 27.87 -16.41
CA LYS A 436 18.81 28.02 -14.97
C LYS A 436 18.32 26.95 -13.98
N ASN A 437 17.99 25.73 -14.42
CA ASN A 437 17.66 24.66 -13.44
C ASN A 437 18.21 23.25 -13.77
N THR A 438 19.36 23.14 -14.44
CA THR A 438 20.11 21.89 -14.50
C THR A 438 21.45 22.03 -13.77
N LEU A 439 21.78 21.07 -12.91
CA LEU A 439 23.06 21.05 -12.22
C LEU A 439 24.13 20.80 -13.29
N ARG A 440 24.98 21.79 -13.61
CA ARG A 440 26.11 21.68 -14.59
C ARG A 440 27.24 20.74 -14.12
N LYS A 441 26.89 19.51 -13.70
CA LYS A 441 27.80 18.46 -13.23
C LYS A 441 27.34 17.10 -13.77
N LYS A 442 28.27 16.32 -14.30
CA LYS A 442 28.00 15.02 -14.92
C LYS A 442 28.45 13.86 -14.04
N GLY A 443 27.65 12.80 -13.97
CA GLY A 443 28.01 11.57 -13.27
C GLY A 443 29.23 10.87 -13.87
N ARG A 444 30.08 10.25 -13.04
CA ARG A 444 31.33 9.60 -13.50
C ARG A 444 31.53 8.21 -12.88
N LEU A 445 31.03 7.18 -13.54
CA LEU A 445 31.26 5.77 -13.18
C LEU A 445 32.74 5.39 -13.41
N LYS A 446 33.43 4.98 -12.35
CA LYS A 446 34.79 4.43 -12.42
C LYS A 446 34.75 2.97 -12.84
N LYS A 447 34.05 2.12 -12.09
CA LYS A 447 34.01 0.67 -12.33
C LYS A 447 32.64 0.10 -12.00
N VAL A 448 32.18 -0.84 -12.82
CA VAL A 448 31.02 -1.68 -12.54
C VAL A 448 31.50 -3.12 -12.71
N SER A 449 31.34 -3.95 -11.69
CA SER A 449 31.88 -5.31 -11.67
C SER A 449 30.95 -6.24 -10.91
N SER A 450 30.92 -7.53 -11.24
CA SER A 450 30.20 -8.54 -10.46
C SER A 450 31.20 -9.31 -9.59
N PRO A 451 31.37 -8.97 -8.29
CA PRO A 451 32.38 -9.61 -7.46
C PRO A 451 32.03 -11.08 -7.15
N LYS A 452 30.74 -11.36 -6.90
CA LYS A 452 30.18 -12.68 -6.57
C LYS A 452 28.82 -12.88 -7.28
N LYS A 453 28.29 -14.11 -7.26
CA LYS A 453 27.00 -14.45 -7.87
C LYS A 453 25.90 -13.47 -7.44
N ARG A 454 24.98 -13.18 -8.34
CA ARG A 454 23.82 -12.29 -8.11
C ARG A 454 24.18 -10.86 -7.66
N THR A 455 25.43 -10.42 -7.77
CA THR A 455 25.87 -9.15 -7.16
C THR A 455 26.54 -8.23 -8.19
N ILE A 456 26.26 -6.93 -8.12
CA ILE A 456 26.96 -5.85 -8.84
C ILE A 456 27.58 -4.87 -7.83
N LYS A 457 28.84 -4.49 -8.05
CA LYS A 457 29.57 -3.45 -7.31
C LYS A 457 29.85 -2.30 -8.25
N ILE A 458 29.36 -1.12 -7.90
CA ILE A 458 29.42 0.12 -8.65
C ILE A 458 30.35 1.08 -7.91
N LYS A 459 31.36 1.63 -8.57
CA LYS A 459 32.31 2.62 -8.02
C LYS A 459 32.32 3.86 -8.91
N TRP A 460 32.40 5.06 -8.33
CA TRP A 460 32.39 6.33 -9.06
C TRP A 460 33.38 7.37 -8.51
N LYS A 461 33.62 8.44 -9.29
CA LYS A 461 34.41 9.59 -8.85
C LYS A 461 33.50 10.54 -8.06
N LYS A 462 33.96 10.96 -6.87
CA LYS A 462 33.24 11.94 -6.05
C LYS A 462 33.21 13.31 -6.76
N ILE A 463 32.11 14.03 -6.58
CA ILE A 463 31.88 15.36 -7.13
C ILE A 463 31.64 16.30 -5.93
N LYS A 464 32.36 17.42 -5.87
CA LYS A 464 32.19 18.44 -4.81
C LYS A 464 30.92 19.26 -5.06
N GLY A 465 30.31 19.82 -4.00
CA GLY A 465 29.18 20.75 -4.08
C GLY A 465 27.90 20.15 -4.64
N ILE A 466 27.54 18.94 -4.22
CA ILE A 466 26.28 18.24 -4.54
C ILE A 466 25.68 17.65 -3.25
N THR A 467 24.40 17.27 -3.28
CA THR A 467 23.74 16.61 -2.13
C THR A 467 23.89 15.09 -2.19
N GLY A 468 23.83 14.50 -3.38
CA GLY A 468 23.95 13.06 -3.54
C GLY A 468 24.00 12.59 -5.00
N TYR A 469 23.88 11.29 -5.19
CA TYR A 469 23.85 10.62 -6.50
C TYR A 469 22.56 9.83 -6.66
N GLN A 470 22.06 9.77 -7.89
CA GLN A 470 21.02 8.84 -8.33
C GLN A 470 21.69 7.81 -9.25
N ILE A 471 21.48 6.52 -9.00
CA ILE A 471 22.02 5.40 -9.77
C ILE A 471 20.87 4.58 -10.32
N TYR A 472 20.91 4.29 -11.62
CA TYR A 472 20.00 3.38 -12.30
C TYR A 472 20.73 2.11 -12.70
N VAL A 473 20.10 0.96 -12.47
CA VAL A 473 20.59 -0.37 -12.85
C VAL A 473 19.45 -1.13 -13.54
N SER A 474 19.60 -1.48 -14.81
CA SER A 474 18.53 -2.15 -15.59
C SER A 474 19.06 -3.28 -16.46
N ARG A 475 18.21 -4.23 -16.84
CA ARG A 475 18.52 -5.23 -17.87
C ARG A 475 18.35 -4.69 -19.30
N LYS A 476 17.76 -3.50 -19.46
CA LYS A 476 17.63 -2.80 -20.74
C LYS A 476 18.57 -1.58 -20.77
N LYS A 477 19.18 -1.31 -21.93
CA LYS A 477 20.22 -0.27 -22.09
C LYS A 477 19.67 1.15 -22.05
N ASP A 478 18.43 1.33 -22.50
CA ASP A 478 17.64 2.57 -22.50
C ASP A 478 17.07 2.90 -21.11
N PHE A 479 16.99 1.90 -20.23
CA PHE A 479 16.39 1.97 -18.90
C PHE A 479 14.86 2.13 -18.91
N SER A 480 14.19 1.73 -20.00
CA SER A 480 12.73 1.89 -20.21
C SER A 480 11.86 1.09 -19.25
N ARG A 481 12.37 -0.02 -18.68
CA ARG A 481 11.60 -0.87 -17.75
C ARG A 481 12.48 -1.69 -16.82
N LYS A 482 11.92 -2.12 -15.68
CA LYS A 482 12.59 -2.95 -14.65
C LYS A 482 13.95 -2.34 -14.23
N THR A 483 13.97 -1.01 -14.07
CA THR A 483 15.15 -0.21 -13.73
C THR A 483 15.18 0.03 -12.22
N ILE A 484 16.19 -0.52 -11.55
CA ILE A 484 16.42 -0.29 -10.13
C ILE A 484 17.03 1.10 -9.94
N GLN A 485 16.37 1.94 -9.14
CA GLN A 485 16.81 3.29 -8.79
C GLN A 485 17.33 3.34 -7.35
N ARG A 486 18.47 4.01 -7.13
CA ARG A 486 19.03 4.25 -5.78
C ARG A 486 19.55 5.67 -5.61
N TYR A 487 19.23 6.28 -4.48
CA TYR A 487 19.79 7.57 -4.05
C TYR A 487 20.86 7.39 -2.98
N LEU A 488 21.98 8.10 -3.10
CA LEU A 488 23.12 7.96 -2.21
C LEU A 488 23.66 9.32 -1.77
N LYS A 489 23.95 9.46 -0.47
CA LYS A 489 24.53 10.68 0.11
C LYS A 489 25.90 11.01 -0.51
N LYS A 490 26.23 12.31 -0.65
CA LYS A 490 27.47 12.83 -1.28
C LYS A 490 28.78 12.15 -0.84
N LYS A 491 28.85 11.65 0.41
CA LYS A 491 30.03 10.98 0.99
C LYS A 491 30.37 9.62 0.36
N LYS A 492 29.40 8.95 -0.27
CA LYS A 492 29.60 7.62 -0.87
C LYS A 492 30.32 7.72 -2.22
N SER A 493 31.20 6.75 -2.50
CA SER A 493 31.90 6.56 -3.79
C SER A 493 31.77 5.15 -4.36
N SER A 494 31.01 4.29 -3.69
CA SER A 494 30.66 2.96 -4.14
C SER A 494 29.33 2.49 -3.57
N ALA A 495 28.66 1.60 -4.31
CA ALA A 495 27.46 0.87 -3.88
C ALA A 495 27.55 -0.58 -4.37
N THR A 496 26.95 -1.48 -3.62
CA THR A 496 26.80 -2.88 -3.98
C THR A 496 25.32 -3.17 -4.02
N LEU A 497 24.83 -3.79 -5.11
CA LEU A 497 23.47 -4.33 -5.18
C LEU A 497 23.60 -5.85 -5.33
N SER A 498 22.90 -6.59 -4.48
CA SER A 498 22.84 -8.05 -4.47
C SER A 498 21.55 -8.54 -5.15
N PHE A 499 21.35 -9.87 -5.15
CA PHE A 499 20.13 -10.57 -5.60
C PHE A 499 19.70 -10.39 -7.06
N LEU A 500 20.56 -9.83 -7.92
CA LEU A 500 20.35 -9.74 -9.37
C LEU A 500 20.29 -11.13 -10.03
N LYS A 501 19.63 -11.24 -11.19
CA LYS A 501 19.58 -12.49 -11.94
C LYS A 501 21.00 -12.86 -12.42
N SER A 502 21.53 -13.99 -11.93
CA SER A 502 22.83 -14.52 -12.36
C SER A 502 22.88 -14.75 -13.86
N LYS A 503 24.08 -14.63 -14.44
CA LYS A 503 24.35 -14.75 -15.89
C LYS A 503 23.64 -13.72 -16.78
N LYS A 504 22.83 -12.79 -16.24
CA LYS A 504 22.18 -11.71 -17.01
C LYS A 504 23.06 -10.46 -17.10
N ILE A 505 22.86 -9.69 -18.16
CA ILE A 505 23.54 -8.40 -18.38
C ILE A 505 22.72 -7.29 -17.74
N TYR A 506 23.41 -6.38 -17.06
CA TYR A 506 22.86 -5.17 -16.51
C TYR A 506 23.64 -3.95 -17.01
N TYR A 507 22.91 -2.86 -17.22
CA TYR A 507 23.36 -1.55 -17.61
C TYR A 507 23.22 -0.61 -16.43
N VAL A 508 24.22 0.25 -16.23
CA VAL A 508 24.30 1.18 -15.10
C VAL A 508 24.56 2.58 -15.61
N LYS A 509 23.76 3.55 -15.19
CA LYS A 509 24.03 4.99 -15.33
C LYS A 509 23.85 5.68 -13.99
N MET A 510 24.53 6.82 -13.80
CA MET A 510 24.34 7.62 -12.59
C MET A 510 24.40 9.11 -12.89
N ARG A 511 23.76 9.93 -12.06
CA ARG A 511 23.88 11.40 -12.10
C ARG A 511 23.95 12.01 -10.70
N PRO A 512 24.64 13.14 -10.51
CA PRO A 512 24.57 13.88 -9.25
C PRO A 512 23.24 14.63 -9.14
N TYR A 513 22.83 14.95 -7.92
CA TYR A 513 21.75 15.89 -7.66
C TYR A 513 22.10 16.84 -6.51
N LYS A 514 21.51 18.04 -6.52
CA LYS A 514 21.53 19.01 -5.43
C LYS A 514 20.09 19.26 -4.98
N LYS A 515 19.84 19.26 -3.67
CA LYS A 515 18.54 19.66 -3.12
C LYS A 515 18.42 21.18 -3.12
N SER A 516 17.23 21.69 -3.46
CA SER A 516 16.81 23.09 -3.31
C SER A 516 15.39 23.06 -2.73
N GLY A 517 15.25 23.24 -1.43
CA GLY A 517 14.00 22.96 -0.71
C GLY A 517 13.57 21.49 -0.83
N LYS A 518 12.29 21.25 -1.15
CA LYS A 518 11.71 19.92 -1.42
C LYS A 518 12.18 19.33 -2.78
N ASN A 519 12.68 20.16 -3.70
CA ASN A 519 13.01 19.76 -5.07
C ASN A 519 14.47 19.29 -5.25
N LYS A 520 14.68 18.37 -6.21
CA LYS A 520 16.02 17.87 -6.60
C LYS A 520 16.39 18.41 -7.98
N ILE A 521 17.47 19.19 -8.03
CA ILE A 521 18.07 19.66 -9.27
C ILE A 521 19.10 18.62 -9.72
N TYR A 522 18.86 18.00 -10.87
CA TYR A 522 19.67 16.90 -11.39
C TYR A 522 20.75 17.38 -12.35
N GLY A 523 21.89 16.69 -12.31
CA GLY A 523 22.95 16.85 -13.30
C GLY A 523 22.86 15.84 -14.44
N THR A 524 23.79 15.92 -15.37
CA THR A 524 23.78 15.03 -16.55
C THR A 524 24.17 13.60 -16.18
N TRP A 525 23.53 12.62 -16.83
CA TRP A 525 23.85 11.20 -16.70
C TRP A 525 25.31 10.89 -17.10
N SER A 526 25.90 9.92 -16.40
CA SER A 526 27.16 9.30 -16.81
C SER A 526 26.98 8.54 -18.12
N LYS A 527 28.10 8.23 -18.79
CA LYS A 527 28.09 7.16 -19.80
C LYS A 527 27.57 5.86 -19.17
N VAL A 528 26.77 5.12 -19.90
CA VAL A 528 26.22 3.82 -19.48
C VAL A 528 27.35 2.80 -19.44
N LYS A 529 27.45 2.02 -18.34
CA LYS A 529 28.36 0.86 -18.25
C LYS A 529 27.57 -0.44 -18.19
N LYS A 530 28.02 -1.47 -18.89
CA LYS A 530 27.43 -2.82 -18.86
C LYS A 530 28.24 -3.78 -17.98
N VAL A 531 27.57 -4.76 -17.38
CA VAL A 531 28.21 -5.87 -16.65
C VAL A 531 27.36 -7.13 -16.76
N LYS A 532 27.99 -8.30 -16.92
CA LYS A 532 27.32 -9.61 -16.77
C LYS A 532 27.46 -10.06 -15.32
N ILE A 533 26.37 -10.45 -14.70
CA ILE A 533 26.36 -10.94 -13.32
C ILE A 533 26.91 -12.37 -13.28
N LYS A 534 27.82 -12.65 -12.35
CA LYS A 534 28.41 -13.97 -12.14
C LYS A 534 27.36 -15.04 -11.81
#